data_AF-A0A534QAP6-F1
#
_entry.id   AF-A0A534QAP6-F1
#
_cell.length_a   1.000
_cell.length_b   1.000
_cell.length_c   1.000
_cell.angle_alpha   90.00
_cell.angle_beta   90.00
_cell.angle_gamma   90.00
#
_symmetry.space_group_name_H-M   'P 1'
#
loop_
_entity.id
_entity.type
_entity.pdbx_description
1 polymer ?
#
loop_
_entity_poly.entity_id
_entity_poly.type
_entity_poly.pdbx_seq_one_letter_code
_entity_poly.pdbx_strand_id
1 'polypeptide(L)'
;MHPAGARRVGDARAHVPALAVPPAVVVTGIGAVTALGEGVGALAAGLAAGRCAIGPLTLFPYAGHAAIAAEVRASMSSPSGPLPRATVRRLSRPDRFALVAAAEACGAAGLGPDLGRDAAVYVGITTGGMLETEEAYRRRRAGEDDRFRLSRLLGTPLATAGAVVSQALGLYGRRETFSTACSSSA
;
A
#
# COMPACT_ATOMS: atom_id res chain seq x y z
N MET A 1 -52.75 26.61 47.01
CA MET A 1 -52.53 27.29 45.73
C MET A 1 -51.58 28.47 45.96
N HIS A 2 -50.28 28.21 45.85
CA HIS A 2 -49.17 29.19 45.89
C HIS A 2 -47.97 28.57 45.14
N PRO A 3 -47.16 29.36 44.41
CA PRO A 3 -46.69 28.96 43.07
C PRO A 3 -45.32 28.27 43.02
N ALA A 4 -45.11 27.58 41.90
CA ALA A 4 -43.93 26.84 41.51
C ALA A 4 -42.65 27.70 41.43
N GLY A 5 -41.56 27.19 41.99
CA GLY A 5 -40.22 27.78 41.88
C GLY A 5 -39.67 27.67 40.46
N ALA A 6 -39.38 28.82 39.85
CA ALA A 6 -38.64 28.91 38.61
C ALA A 6 -37.19 28.48 38.83
N ARG A 7 -36.82 27.30 38.31
CA ARG A 7 -35.42 26.89 38.20
C ARG A 7 -34.75 27.75 37.13
N ARG A 8 -33.77 28.57 37.52
CA ARG A 8 -32.87 29.24 36.57
C ARG A 8 -32.08 28.16 35.83
N VAL A 9 -32.28 28.07 34.53
CA VAL A 9 -31.42 27.31 33.63
C VAL A 9 -30.08 28.04 33.61
N GLY A 10 -29.08 27.47 34.29
CA GLY A 10 -27.72 27.98 34.26
C GLY A 10 -27.18 27.93 32.83
N ASP A 11 -26.48 28.99 32.46
CA ASP A 11 -25.78 29.18 31.19
C ASP A 11 -24.74 28.06 31.00
N ALA A 12 -25.16 26.94 30.41
CA ALA A 12 -24.30 25.83 30.03
C ALA A 12 -23.54 26.22 28.76
N ARG A 13 -22.63 27.20 28.89
CA ARG A 13 -21.56 27.36 27.91
C ARG A 13 -20.69 26.14 28.01
N ALA A 14 -20.95 25.17 27.14
CA ALA A 14 -20.10 24.01 26.94
C ALA A 14 -18.65 24.51 26.81
N HIS A 15 -17.83 24.08 27.76
CA HIS A 15 -16.39 24.28 27.69
C HIS A 15 -15.91 23.53 26.44
N VAL A 16 -15.69 24.25 25.34
CA VAL A 16 -15.00 23.71 24.18
C VAL A 16 -13.56 23.54 24.64
N PRO A 17 -13.06 22.30 24.83
CA PRO A 17 -11.68 22.11 25.23
C PRO A 17 -10.80 22.75 24.16
N ALA A 18 -9.83 23.55 24.58
CA ALA A 18 -8.84 24.12 23.69
C ALA A 18 -8.24 22.97 22.86
N LEU A 19 -8.38 23.04 21.53
CA LEU A 19 -7.74 22.08 20.64
C LEU A 19 -6.23 22.16 20.90
N ALA A 20 -5.70 21.12 21.54
CA ALA A 20 -4.26 20.96 21.68
C ALA A 20 -3.64 21.06 20.29
N VAL A 21 -2.59 21.88 20.15
CA VAL A 21 -1.83 21.95 18.90
C VAL A 21 -1.32 20.54 18.62
N PRO A 22 -1.71 19.90 17.50
CA PRO A 22 -1.24 18.57 17.21
C PRO A 22 0.30 18.59 17.10
N PRO A 23 0.97 17.52 17.52
CA PRO A 23 2.41 17.43 17.40
C PRO A 23 2.84 17.63 15.92
N ALA A 24 4.00 18.24 15.72
CA ALA A 24 4.55 18.40 14.38
C ALA A 24 4.81 17.02 13.74
N VAL A 25 4.43 16.88 12.47
CA VAL A 25 4.65 15.67 11.68
C VAL A 25 5.75 15.95 10.66
N VAL A 26 6.72 15.04 10.55
CA VAL A 26 7.88 15.17 9.67
C VAL A 26 8.08 13.91 8.83
N VAL A 27 8.69 14.06 7.65
CA VAL A 27 9.11 12.94 6.79
C VAL A 27 10.56 12.60 7.09
N THR A 28 10.81 11.39 7.59
CA THR A 28 12.15 10.92 7.98
C THR A 28 12.76 9.95 6.97
N GLY A 29 11.95 9.39 6.07
CA GLY A 29 12.40 8.46 5.04
C GLY A 29 11.40 8.35 3.91
N ILE A 30 11.89 8.05 2.71
CA ILE A 30 11.10 7.89 1.49
C ILE A 30 11.61 6.64 0.78
N GLY A 31 10.69 5.89 0.17
CA GLY A 31 11.01 4.76 -0.70
C GLY A 31 10.14 4.76 -1.94
N ALA A 32 10.64 4.21 -3.04
CA ALA A 32 9.98 4.25 -4.33
C ALA A 32 10.23 3.00 -5.18
N VAL A 33 9.19 2.53 -5.84
CA VAL A 33 9.28 1.53 -6.92
C VAL A 33 8.56 2.10 -8.13
N THR A 34 9.30 2.35 -9.22
CA THR A 34 8.75 3.03 -10.39
C THR A 34 9.24 2.39 -11.68
N ALA A 35 8.65 2.78 -12.82
CA ALA A 35 9.14 2.37 -14.13
C ALA A 35 10.55 2.92 -14.45
N LEU A 36 11.00 3.97 -13.75
CA LEU A 36 12.38 4.50 -13.85
C LEU A 36 13.40 3.66 -13.07
N GLY A 37 12.93 2.76 -12.21
CA GLY A 37 13.75 1.82 -11.45
C GLY A 37 13.23 1.56 -10.05
N GLU A 38 13.87 0.59 -9.40
CA GLU A 38 13.73 0.31 -7.98
C GLU A 38 14.58 1.32 -7.20
N GLY A 39 13.97 2.00 -6.23
CA GLY A 39 14.64 2.93 -5.34
C GLY A 39 14.46 4.41 -5.69
N VAL A 40 14.51 5.26 -4.65
CA VAL A 40 14.51 6.72 -4.75
C VAL A 40 15.70 7.21 -5.57
N GLY A 41 16.87 6.56 -5.45
CA GLY A 41 18.05 6.91 -6.24
C GLY A 41 17.82 6.74 -7.75
N ALA A 42 17.23 5.63 -8.16
CA ALA A 42 16.91 5.37 -9.56
C ALA A 42 15.84 6.33 -10.10
N LEU A 43 14.80 6.60 -9.29
CA LEU A 43 13.78 7.58 -9.60
C LEU A 43 14.37 8.98 -9.79
N ALA A 44 15.16 9.47 -8.83
CA ALA A 44 15.76 10.80 -8.86
C ALA A 44 16.70 10.97 -10.07
N ALA A 45 17.58 10.00 -10.31
CA ALA A 45 18.47 10.01 -11.47
C ALA A 45 17.70 9.93 -12.81
N GLY A 46 16.54 9.26 -12.83
CA GLY A 46 15.66 9.17 -13.99
C GLY A 46 15.01 10.49 -14.33
N LEU A 47 14.43 11.13 -13.32
CA LEU A 47 13.78 12.43 -13.44
C LEU A 47 14.79 13.53 -13.81
N ALA A 48 15.94 13.58 -13.12
CA ALA A 48 16.99 14.58 -13.39
C ALA A 48 17.54 14.49 -14.82
N ALA A 49 17.60 13.29 -15.39
CA ALA A 49 18.06 13.07 -16.76
C ALA A 49 16.93 13.15 -17.81
N GLY A 50 15.69 13.46 -17.42
CA GLY A 50 14.55 13.53 -18.33
C GLY A 50 14.22 12.19 -19.02
N ARG A 51 14.52 11.04 -18.40
CA ARG A 51 14.28 9.73 -19.00
C ARG A 51 12.79 9.42 -19.07
N CYS A 52 12.31 9.01 -20.24
CA CYS A 52 10.97 8.46 -20.40
C CYS A 52 10.98 6.95 -20.15
N ALA A 53 10.18 6.48 -19.19
CA ALA A 53 10.03 5.06 -18.89
C ALA A 53 8.81 4.41 -19.58
N ILE A 54 8.07 5.18 -20.39
CA ILE A 54 6.95 4.66 -21.17
C ILE A 54 7.51 3.94 -22.38
N GLY A 55 7.09 2.69 -22.58
CA GLY A 55 7.49 1.88 -23.71
C GLY A 55 6.40 0.87 -24.10
N PRO A 56 6.69 -0.06 -25.00
CA PRO A 56 5.77 -1.14 -25.34
C PRO A 56 5.31 -1.90 -24.10
N LEU A 57 4.02 -2.23 -24.03
CA LEU A 57 3.46 -3.11 -23.01
C LEU A 57 3.97 -4.54 -23.25
N THR A 58 4.65 -5.12 -22.27
CA THR A 58 5.27 -6.45 -22.36
C THR A 58 4.84 -7.40 -21.24
N LEU A 59 4.15 -6.90 -20.21
CA LEU A 59 3.82 -7.64 -18.99
C LEU A 59 2.81 -8.77 -19.21
N PHE A 60 1.86 -8.60 -20.13
CA PHE A 60 0.85 -9.59 -20.46
C PHE A 60 0.41 -9.44 -21.93
N PRO A 61 -0.12 -10.52 -22.54
CA PRO A 61 -0.67 -10.45 -23.90
C PRO A 61 -1.81 -9.42 -23.95
N TYR A 62 -1.71 -8.46 -24.85
CA TYR A 62 -2.67 -7.36 -24.98
C TYR A 62 -3.10 -7.20 -26.44
N ALA A 63 -4.41 -7.03 -26.65
CA ALA A 63 -5.03 -6.89 -27.96
C ALA A 63 -5.93 -5.64 -28.07
N GLY A 64 -5.73 -4.64 -27.20
CA GLY A 64 -6.49 -3.39 -27.23
C GLY A 64 -5.79 -2.27 -28.00
N HIS A 65 -6.33 -1.05 -27.89
CA HIS A 65 -5.88 0.10 -28.66
C HIS A 65 -4.61 0.79 -28.15
N ALA A 66 -4.26 0.63 -26.87
CA ALA A 66 -3.10 1.30 -26.25
C ALA A 66 -2.04 0.28 -25.84
N ALA A 67 -1.03 0.08 -26.69
CA ALA A 67 0.03 -0.91 -26.49
C ALA A 67 1.29 -0.34 -25.81
N ILE A 68 1.16 0.76 -25.06
CA ILE A 68 2.26 1.39 -24.32
C ILE A 68 1.93 1.53 -22.83
N ALA A 69 2.94 1.36 -21.98
CA ALA A 69 2.83 1.47 -20.53
C ALA A 69 4.16 1.88 -19.88
N ALA A 70 4.07 2.39 -18.66
CA ALA A 70 5.22 2.59 -17.77
C ALA A 70 5.35 1.37 -16.85
N GLU A 71 6.01 0.31 -17.33
CA GLU A 71 6.12 -0.96 -16.60
C GLU A 71 7.29 -0.96 -15.61
N VAL A 72 7.01 -1.31 -14.35
CA VAL A 72 8.06 -1.76 -13.42
C VAL A 72 8.59 -3.11 -13.91
N ARG A 73 9.90 -3.17 -14.20
CA ARG A 73 10.57 -4.37 -14.73
C ARG A 73 10.57 -5.51 -13.72
N ALA A 74 10.63 -6.76 -14.21
CA ALA A 74 10.40 -7.96 -13.40
C ALA A 74 11.48 -8.27 -12.36
N SER A 75 12.70 -7.74 -12.52
CA SER A 75 13.85 -7.99 -11.64
C SER A 75 13.82 -7.08 -10.41
N MET A 76 12.79 -7.20 -9.59
CA MET A 76 12.78 -6.52 -8.30
C MET A 76 13.43 -7.39 -7.23
N SER A 77 14.26 -6.79 -6.40
CA SER A 77 14.75 -7.44 -5.19
C SER A 77 13.64 -7.36 -4.15
N SER A 78 13.08 -8.49 -3.72
CA SER A 78 12.05 -8.47 -2.68
C SER A 78 12.71 -8.63 -1.31
N PRO A 79 12.72 -7.60 -0.44
CA PRO A 79 13.11 -7.77 0.95
C PRO A 79 12.01 -8.58 1.62
N SER A 80 12.14 -9.91 1.61
CA SER A 80 11.12 -10.78 2.20
C SER A 80 11.10 -10.73 3.73
N GLY A 81 12.11 -10.13 4.37
CA GLY A 81 12.19 -10.00 5.83
C GLY A 81 11.86 -11.33 6.55
N PRO A 82 11.09 -11.30 7.66
CA PRO A 82 10.63 -12.49 8.38
C PRO A 82 9.39 -13.16 7.73
N LEU A 83 8.98 -12.78 6.51
CA LEU A 83 7.79 -13.36 5.89
C LEU A 83 7.99 -14.87 5.67
N PRO A 84 6.98 -15.70 6.04
CA PRO A 84 7.01 -17.12 5.71
C PRO A 84 7.18 -17.33 4.21
N ARG A 85 7.99 -18.31 3.81
CA ARG A 85 8.22 -18.66 2.39
C ARG A 85 6.90 -18.87 1.61
N ALA A 86 5.87 -19.38 2.29
CA ALA A 86 4.54 -19.57 1.71
C ALA A 86 3.87 -18.24 1.35
N THR A 87 4.05 -17.20 2.16
CA THR A 87 3.55 -15.84 1.92
C THR A 87 4.32 -15.18 0.79
N VAL A 88 5.66 -15.26 0.80
CA VAL A 88 6.53 -14.68 -0.24
C VAL A 88 6.16 -15.18 -1.64
N ARG A 89 5.88 -16.48 -1.77
CA ARG A 89 5.47 -17.11 -3.04
C ARG A 89 4.12 -16.61 -3.57
N ARG A 90 3.31 -15.96 -2.74
CA ARG A 90 1.94 -15.53 -3.05
C ARG A 90 1.77 -14.03 -3.11
N LEU A 91 2.83 -13.27 -2.85
CA LEU A 91 2.81 -11.82 -3.01
C LEU A 91 2.46 -11.48 -4.45
N SER A 92 1.42 -10.65 -4.61
CA SER A 92 1.11 -10.04 -5.89
C SER A 92 2.13 -8.96 -6.23
N ARG A 93 2.15 -8.50 -7.48
CA ARG A 93 2.98 -7.36 -7.90
C ARG A 93 2.84 -6.13 -7.00
N PRO A 94 1.63 -5.60 -6.70
CA PRO A 94 1.51 -4.44 -5.82
C PRO A 94 1.95 -4.73 -4.38
N ASP A 95 1.75 -5.95 -3.86
CA ASP A 95 2.27 -6.32 -2.53
C ASP A 95 3.80 -6.20 -2.48
N ARG A 96 4.47 -6.66 -3.55
CA ARG A 96 5.94 -6.55 -3.68
C ARG A 96 6.38 -5.10 -3.78
N PHE A 97 5.68 -4.28 -4.58
CA PHE A 97 6.00 -2.85 -4.71
C PHE A 97 5.90 -2.13 -3.37
N ALA A 98 4.78 -2.34 -2.65
CA ALA A 98 4.56 -1.74 -1.34
C ALA A 98 5.64 -2.18 -0.33
N LEU A 99 5.99 -3.46 -0.33
CA LEU A 99 7.00 -4.00 0.57
C LEU A 99 8.40 -3.41 0.31
N VAL A 100 8.82 -3.37 -0.96
CA VAL A 100 10.13 -2.82 -1.34
C VAL A 100 10.21 -1.32 -0.99
N ALA A 101 9.19 -0.54 -1.37
CA ALA A 101 9.15 0.89 -1.07
C ALA A 101 9.10 1.17 0.44
N ALA A 102 8.32 0.42 1.20
CA ALA A 102 8.24 0.59 2.66
C ALA A 102 9.57 0.21 3.35
N ALA A 103 10.25 -0.84 2.89
CA ALA A 103 11.56 -1.24 3.39
C ALA A 103 12.63 -0.18 3.11
N GLU A 104 12.67 0.38 1.89
CA GLU A 104 13.57 1.49 1.55
C GLU A 104 13.28 2.72 2.43
N ALA A 105 12.01 3.09 2.61
CA ALA A 105 11.61 4.22 3.44
C ALA A 105 12.04 4.03 4.91
N CYS A 106 11.86 2.84 5.48
CA CYS A 106 12.29 2.54 6.84
C CYS A 106 13.81 2.58 6.96
N GLY A 107 14.54 2.01 5.99
CA GLY A 107 16.00 2.06 5.95
C GLY A 107 16.53 3.51 5.90
N ALA A 108 15.92 4.36 5.06
CA ALA A 108 16.25 5.79 4.98
C ALA A 108 15.98 6.54 6.30
N ALA A 109 14.95 6.15 7.03
CA ALA A 109 14.61 6.69 8.35
C ALA A 109 15.46 6.13 9.51
N GLY A 110 16.38 5.18 9.24
CA GLY A 110 17.14 4.49 10.28
C GLY A 110 16.30 3.53 11.13
N LEU A 111 15.13 3.11 10.62
CA LEU A 111 14.20 2.22 11.30
C LEU A 111 14.52 0.76 10.98
N GLY A 112 14.68 -0.05 12.03
CA GLY A 112 14.88 -1.50 11.93
C GLY A 112 13.57 -2.29 11.79
N PRO A 113 13.63 -3.63 11.71
CA PRO A 113 12.44 -4.47 11.84
C PRO A 113 11.86 -4.40 13.25
N ASP A 114 10.64 -4.92 13.42
CA ASP A 114 9.94 -5.01 14.71
C ASP A 114 9.59 -3.64 15.33
N LEU A 115 9.00 -2.78 14.50
CA LEU A 115 8.58 -1.43 14.90
C LEU A 115 7.49 -1.40 15.99
N GLY A 116 6.84 -2.52 16.26
CA GLY A 116 5.91 -2.67 17.37
C GLY A 116 4.54 -2.03 17.15
N ARG A 117 3.82 -1.80 18.25
CA ARG A 117 2.41 -1.34 18.24
C ARG A 117 2.24 0.17 18.07
N ASP A 118 3.31 0.94 18.28
CA ASP A 118 3.30 2.39 18.12
C ASP A 118 3.50 2.82 16.66
N ALA A 119 3.85 1.88 15.79
CA ALA A 119 3.96 2.09 14.35
C ALA A 119 2.70 1.62 13.61
N ALA A 120 2.12 2.51 12.81
CA ALA A 120 0.95 2.25 11.98
C ALA A 120 1.33 2.20 10.49
N VAL A 121 0.50 1.54 9.68
CA VAL A 121 0.62 1.57 8.21
C VAL A 121 -0.71 1.94 7.56
N TYR A 122 -0.61 2.85 6.62
CA TYR A 122 -1.70 3.32 5.80
C TYR A 122 -1.30 3.12 4.34
N VAL A 123 -2.10 2.38 3.58
CA VAL A 123 -1.79 2.07 2.17
C VAL A 123 -2.92 2.56 1.28
N GLY A 124 -2.59 3.43 0.33
CA GLY A 124 -3.47 3.77 -0.78
C GLY A 124 -3.31 2.76 -1.92
N ILE A 125 -4.40 2.12 -2.36
CA ILE A 125 -4.36 1.18 -3.48
C ILE A 125 -5.72 1.12 -4.18
N THR A 126 -5.73 1.12 -5.51
CA THR A 126 -6.97 0.97 -6.30
C THR A 126 -7.25 -0.49 -6.63
N THR A 127 -6.19 -1.25 -6.87
CA THR A 127 -6.28 -2.61 -7.40
C THR A 127 -5.21 -3.47 -6.73
N GLY A 128 -5.63 -4.58 -6.13
CA GLY A 128 -4.73 -5.59 -5.58
C GLY A 128 -4.05 -6.40 -6.70
N GLY A 129 -3.81 -7.68 -6.44
CA GLY A 129 -3.20 -8.62 -7.39
C GLY A 129 -4.07 -9.01 -8.57
N MET A 130 -4.57 -8.04 -9.34
CA MET A 130 -5.42 -8.26 -10.51
C MET A 130 -4.70 -9.06 -11.58
N LEU A 131 -3.41 -8.81 -11.83
CA LEU A 131 -2.63 -9.59 -12.80
C LEU A 131 -2.64 -11.09 -12.43
N GLU A 132 -2.36 -11.41 -11.17
CA GLU A 132 -2.34 -12.79 -10.68
C GLU A 132 -3.75 -13.41 -10.64
N THR A 133 -4.75 -12.60 -10.31
CA THR A 133 -6.17 -13.02 -10.25
C THR A 133 -6.70 -13.36 -11.64
N GLU A 134 -6.47 -12.49 -12.63
CA GLU A 134 -6.87 -12.69 -14.01
C GLU A 134 -6.18 -13.90 -14.64
N GLU A 135 -4.89 -14.10 -14.36
CA GLU A 135 -4.17 -15.29 -14.82
C GLU A 135 -4.75 -16.57 -14.22
N ALA A 136 -5.07 -16.58 -12.91
CA ALA A 136 -5.72 -17.73 -12.27
C ALA A 136 -7.10 -18.01 -12.87
N TYR A 137 -7.85 -16.95 -13.21
CA TYR A 137 -9.16 -17.06 -13.82
C TYR A 137 -9.08 -17.57 -15.27
N ARG A 138 -8.15 -17.05 -16.07
CA ARG A 138 -7.88 -17.47 -17.45
C ARG A 138 -7.58 -18.96 -17.54
N ARG A 139 -6.63 -19.45 -16.72
CA ARG A 139 -6.27 -20.87 -16.66
C ARG A 139 -7.46 -21.76 -16.32
N ARG A 140 -8.28 -21.33 -15.34
CA ARG A 140 -9.48 -22.07 -14.95
C ARG A 140 -10.50 -22.14 -16.09
N ARG A 141 -10.73 -21.04 -16.80
CA ARG A 141 -11.63 -20.99 -17.96
C ARG A 141 -11.14 -21.83 -19.13
N ALA A 142 -9.83 -21.88 -19.35
CA ALA A 142 -9.21 -22.69 -20.39
C ALA A 142 -9.18 -24.21 -20.06
N GLY A 143 -9.61 -24.61 -18.85
CA GLY A 143 -9.52 -26.00 -18.40
C GLY A 143 -8.10 -26.45 -18.03
N GLU A 144 -7.13 -25.53 -17.97
CA GLU A 144 -5.73 -25.82 -17.62
C GLU A 144 -5.53 -26.13 -16.13
N ASP A 145 -6.51 -25.75 -15.29
CA ASP A 145 -6.53 -26.06 -13.86
C ASP A 145 -7.75 -26.91 -13.48
N ASP A 146 -7.49 -28.19 -13.19
CA ASP A 146 -8.46 -29.16 -12.69
C ASP A 146 -9.01 -28.81 -11.29
N ARG A 147 -8.24 -28.05 -10.51
CA ARG A 147 -8.62 -27.64 -9.15
C ARG A 147 -8.28 -26.18 -8.90
N PHE A 148 -9.30 -25.38 -8.60
CA PHE A 148 -9.13 -23.97 -8.26
C PHE A 148 -8.44 -23.80 -6.90
N ARG A 149 -7.21 -23.29 -6.91
CA ARG A 149 -6.43 -23.04 -5.69
C ARG A 149 -6.74 -21.64 -5.16
N LEU A 150 -7.64 -21.54 -4.17
CA LEU A 150 -8.01 -20.28 -3.50
C LEU A 150 -6.81 -19.46 -3.02
N SER A 151 -5.71 -20.14 -2.69
CA SER A 151 -4.43 -19.50 -2.35
C SER A 151 -3.91 -18.50 -3.38
N ARG A 152 -4.27 -18.63 -4.66
CA ARG A 152 -3.87 -17.70 -5.73
C ARG A 152 -4.62 -16.36 -5.68
N LEU A 153 -5.74 -16.31 -4.96
CA LEU A 153 -6.55 -15.10 -4.76
C LEU A 153 -6.15 -14.31 -3.50
N LEU A 154 -5.14 -14.75 -2.75
CA LEU A 154 -4.76 -14.06 -1.51
C LEU A 154 -4.15 -12.67 -1.74
N GLY A 155 -3.65 -12.40 -2.94
CA GLY A 155 -3.21 -11.07 -3.37
C GLY A 155 -4.36 -10.16 -3.83
N THR A 156 -5.57 -10.68 -4.05
CA THR A 156 -6.70 -9.92 -4.59
C THR A 156 -7.23 -8.84 -3.63
N PRO A 157 -7.41 -9.11 -2.31
CA PRO A 157 -7.89 -8.09 -1.38
C PRO A 157 -6.94 -6.89 -1.32
N LEU A 158 -7.52 -5.68 -1.36
CA LEU A 158 -6.75 -4.43 -1.29
C LEU A 158 -5.90 -4.33 -0.01
N ALA A 159 -6.42 -4.87 1.10
CA ALA A 159 -5.75 -4.87 2.39
C ALA A 159 -4.47 -5.74 2.44
N THR A 160 -4.23 -6.60 1.44
CA THR A 160 -3.08 -7.50 1.43
C THR A 160 -1.76 -6.74 1.42
N ALA A 161 -1.64 -5.65 0.66
CA ALA A 161 -0.41 -4.86 0.61
C ALA A 161 -0.04 -4.30 2.00
N GLY A 162 -1.01 -3.69 2.70
CA GLY A 162 -0.80 -3.21 4.07
C GLY A 162 -0.52 -4.35 5.06
N ALA A 163 -1.13 -5.52 4.89
CA ALA A 163 -0.87 -6.68 5.72
C ALA A 163 0.55 -7.23 5.55
N VAL A 164 1.04 -7.30 4.31
CA VAL A 164 2.38 -7.77 3.96
C VAL A 164 3.43 -6.81 4.51
N VAL A 165 3.26 -5.50 4.32
CA VAL A 165 4.15 -4.48 4.89
C VAL A 165 4.18 -4.58 6.41
N SER A 166 3.00 -4.67 7.03
CA SER A 166 2.86 -4.84 8.49
C SER A 166 3.65 -6.03 9.01
N GLN A 167 3.46 -7.20 8.39
CA GLN A 167 4.12 -8.44 8.82
C GLN A 167 5.63 -8.43 8.55
N ALA A 168 6.07 -7.87 7.42
CA ALA A 168 7.48 -7.89 7.05
C ALA A 168 8.33 -6.92 7.88
N LEU A 169 7.76 -5.79 8.28
CA LEU A 169 8.44 -4.75 9.06
C LEU A 169 8.15 -4.84 10.57
N GLY A 170 7.24 -5.73 10.98
CA GLY A 170 6.87 -5.92 12.38
C GLY A 170 6.18 -4.70 12.99
N LEU A 171 5.38 -3.98 12.20
CA LEU A 171 4.54 -2.87 12.68
C LEU A 171 3.11 -3.38 12.88
N TYR A 172 2.60 -3.20 14.10
CA TYR A 172 1.35 -3.83 14.59
C TYR A 172 0.37 -2.82 15.21
N GLY A 173 0.59 -1.53 14.96
CA GLY A 173 -0.37 -0.48 15.27
C GLY A 173 -1.56 -0.49 14.30
N ARG A 174 -2.15 0.68 14.06
CA ARG A 174 -3.26 0.83 13.11
C ARG A 174 -2.84 0.39 11.70
N ARG A 175 -3.72 -0.35 11.02
CA ARG A 175 -3.53 -0.79 9.64
C ARG A 175 -4.78 -0.47 8.84
N GLU A 176 -4.68 0.48 7.93
CA GLU A 176 -5.81 0.90 7.10
C GLU A 176 -5.42 0.94 5.63
N THR A 177 -6.40 0.74 4.77
CA THR A 177 -6.22 0.73 3.32
C THR A 177 -7.31 1.55 2.67
N PHE A 178 -6.91 2.51 1.84
CA PHE A 178 -7.80 3.44 1.15
C PHE A 178 -7.84 3.12 -0.33
N SER A 179 -9.05 3.21 -0.90
CA SER A 179 -9.28 3.01 -2.33
C SER A 179 -10.22 4.09 -2.86
N THR A 180 -9.63 5.17 -3.36
CA THR A 180 -10.33 6.30 -4.00
C THR A 180 -9.81 6.51 -5.42
N ALA A 181 -9.55 5.41 -6.14
CA ALA A 181 -8.95 5.43 -7.47
C ALA A 181 -7.59 6.16 -7.48
N CYS A 182 -7.41 7.15 -8.35
CA CYS A 182 -6.13 7.83 -8.52
C CYS A 182 -5.72 8.69 -7.30
N SER A 183 -6.65 9.01 -6.39
CA SER A 183 -6.36 9.79 -5.18
C SER A 183 -6.11 8.94 -3.95
N SER A 184 -5.99 7.61 -4.06
CA SER A 184 -5.84 6.71 -2.90
C SER A 184 -4.64 7.05 -2.01
N SER A 185 -3.60 7.68 -2.55
CA SER A 185 -2.39 8.09 -1.84
C SER A 185 -2.10 9.60 -1.95
N ALA A 186 -3.14 10.41 -2.22
CA ALA A 186 -3.06 11.87 -2.30
C ALA A 186 -2.94 12.54 -0.92
#